data_AF-X0YH96-F1
#
_entry.id   AF-X0YH96-F1
#
_cell.length_a   1.000
_cell.length_b   1.000
_cell.length_c   1.000
_cell.angle_alpha   90.00
_cell.angle_beta   90.00
_cell.angle_gamma   90.00
#
_symmetry.space_group_name_H-M   'P 1'
#
loop_
_entity.id
_entity.type
_entity.pdbx_description
1 polymer ?
#
loop_
_entity_poly.entity_id
_entity_poly.type
_entity_poly.pdbx_seq_one_letter_code
_entity_poly.pdbx_strand_id
1 'polypeptide(L)'
;SENCPVSGLPALRDEFCVCSLCQQRVSRAVINDSGCAACTNLSKVKKDDPRLVWIFGEHPGLDRWNRWQLAETEHVYIARAGAVLKRMLVVVDKETLAVRYLATSGPMSSGWTPVNEEAQAQLLN
;
A
#
# COMPACT_ATOMS: atom_id res chain seq x y z
N SER A 1 -3.21 -25.01 -7.14
CA SER A 1 -3.83 -23.69 -6.96
C SER A 1 -3.17 -22.99 -5.79
N GLU A 2 -3.28 -21.67 -5.73
CA GLU A 2 -2.78 -20.82 -4.64
C GLU A 2 -3.88 -19.81 -4.29
N ASN A 3 -4.00 -19.41 -3.03
CA ASN A 3 -4.99 -18.42 -2.63
C ASN A 3 -4.54 -17.02 -3.01
N CYS A 4 -5.44 -16.22 -3.57
CA CYS A 4 -5.15 -14.82 -3.83
C CYS A 4 -5.17 -14.04 -2.51
N PRO A 5 -4.11 -13.28 -2.17
CA PRO A 5 -4.02 -12.60 -0.87
C PRO A 5 -5.06 -11.48 -0.69
N VAL A 6 -5.70 -11.03 -1.79
CA VAL A 6 -6.71 -9.97 -1.78
C VAL A 6 -8.13 -10.51 -1.64
N SER A 7 -8.48 -11.60 -2.33
CA SER A 7 -9.83 -12.18 -2.26
C SER A 7 -9.95 -13.36 -1.29
N GLY A 8 -8.84 -13.98 -0.88
CA GLY A 8 -8.80 -15.24 -0.14
C GLY A 8 -9.26 -16.46 -0.97
N LEU A 9 -9.61 -16.26 -2.24
CA LEU A 9 -10.11 -17.32 -3.11
C LEU A 9 -8.96 -18.03 -3.84
N PRO A 10 -9.07 -19.34 -4.08
CA PRO A 10 -8.08 -20.08 -4.86
C PRO A 10 -8.10 -19.64 -6.33
N ALA A 11 -6.93 -19.47 -6.91
CA ALA A 11 -6.74 -19.21 -8.34
C ALA A 11 -5.65 -20.12 -8.93
N LEU A 12 -5.65 -20.26 -10.26
CA LEU A 12 -4.58 -20.98 -10.96
C LEU A 12 -3.31 -20.12 -10.97
N ARG A 13 -2.12 -20.75 -10.92
CA ARG A 13 -0.84 -20.02 -10.75
C ARG A 13 -0.53 -19.07 -11.91
N ASP A 14 -0.97 -19.42 -13.12
CA ASP A 14 -0.85 -18.66 -14.37
C ASP A 14 -1.86 -17.51 -14.47
N GLU A 15 -2.91 -17.50 -13.65
CA GLU A 15 -3.88 -16.41 -13.53
C GLU A 15 -3.43 -15.30 -12.57
N PHE A 16 -2.22 -15.40 -12.00
CA PHE A 16 -1.66 -14.32 -11.17
C PHE A 16 -0.93 -13.28 -12.03
N CYS A 17 -1.02 -12.03 -11.61
CA CYS A 17 -0.22 -10.92 -12.12
C CYS A 17 0.24 -10.03 -10.95
N VAL A 18 1.14 -9.09 -11.22
CA VAL A 18 1.59 -8.12 -10.21
C VAL A 18 0.72 -6.88 -10.29
N CYS A 19 0.13 -6.47 -9.17
CA CYS A 19 -0.64 -5.23 -9.11
C CYS A 19 0.31 -4.03 -9.28
N SER A 20 0.01 -3.14 -10.23
CA SER A 20 0.82 -1.95 -10.51
C SER A 20 0.90 -0.95 -9.34
N LEU A 21 -0.09 -0.96 -8.43
CA LEU A 21 -0.11 -0.06 -7.27
C LEU A 21 0.62 -0.64 -6.06
N CYS A 22 0.19 -1.80 -5.54
CA CYS A 22 0.76 -2.35 -4.31
C CYS A 22 1.87 -3.37 -4.54
N GLN A 23 2.21 -3.68 -5.79
CA GLN A 23 3.25 -4.64 -6.18
C GLN A 23 3.03 -6.07 -5.65
N GLN A 24 1.85 -6.38 -5.12
CA GLN A 24 1.49 -7.74 -4.72
C GLN A 24 1.19 -8.61 -5.93
N ARG A 25 1.61 -9.87 -5.86
CA ARG A 25 1.15 -10.93 -6.77
C ARG A 25 -0.30 -11.30 -6.39
N VAL A 26 -1.24 -11.03 -7.29
CA VAL A 26 -2.69 -11.22 -7.07
C VAL A 26 -3.33 -11.91 -8.27
N SER A 27 -4.50 -12.52 -8.07
CA SER A 27 -5.29 -13.06 -9.18
C SER A 27 -5.74 -11.94 -10.12
N ARG A 28 -5.73 -12.18 -11.43
CA ARG A 28 -6.26 -11.26 -12.44
C ARG A 28 -7.73 -10.91 -12.20
N ALA A 29 -8.50 -11.80 -11.57
CA ALA A 29 -9.92 -11.60 -11.27
C ALA A 29 -10.18 -10.42 -10.31
N VAL A 30 -9.18 -10.01 -9.51
CA VAL A 30 -9.30 -8.87 -8.59
C VAL A 30 -8.71 -7.57 -9.13
N ILE A 31 -8.18 -7.56 -10.35
CA ILE A 31 -7.58 -6.39 -11.00
C ILE A 31 -8.62 -5.61 -11.79
N ASN A 32 -8.57 -4.29 -11.67
CA ASN A 32 -9.25 -3.33 -12.55
C ASN A 32 -8.24 -2.30 -13.07
N ASP A 33 -8.70 -1.34 -13.88
CA ASP A 33 -7.87 -0.31 -14.52
C ASP A 33 -7.02 0.53 -13.54
N SER A 34 -7.46 0.61 -12.28
CA SER A 34 -6.83 1.45 -11.25
C SER A 34 -6.08 0.66 -10.18
N GLY A 35 -6.00 -0.68 -10.27
CA GLY A 35 -5.28 -1.53 -9.32
C GLY A 35 -6.08 -2.75 -8.88
N CYS A 36 -5.60 -3.45 -7.85
CA CYS A 36 -6.35 -4.57 -7.27
C CYS A 36 -7.48 -4.07 -6.36
N ALA A 37 -8.46 -4.93 -6.08
CA ALA A 37 -9.61 -4.61 -5.23
C ALA A 37 -9.22 -4.00 -3.87
N ALA A 38 -8.13 -4.46 -3.23
CA ALA A 38 -7.64 -3.89 -1.99
C ALA A 38 -7.11 -2.45 -2.15
N CYS A 39 -6.42 -2.15 -3.26
CA CYS A 39 -5.92 -0.80 -3.54
C CYS A 39 -7.07 0.18 -3.84
N THR A 40 -8.15 -0.30 -4.45
CA THR A 40 -9.29 0.53 -4.84
C THR A 40 -10.32 0.72 -3.74
N ASN A 41 -10.34 -0.17 -2.74
CA ASN A 41 -11.33 -0.17 -1.66
C ASN A 41 -10.75 0.19 -0.29
N LEU A 42 -9.82 1.16 -0.26
CA LEU A 42 -9.17 1.65 0.95
C LEU A 42 -10.16 2.37 1.88
N SER A 43 -10.25 1.92 3.12
CA SER A 43 -11.12 2.52 4.14
C SER A 43 -10.45 3.70 4.83
N LYS A 44 -11.17 4.79 5.08
CA LYS A 44 -10.63 5.92 5.85
C LYS A 44 -10.35 5.48 7.29
N VAL A 45 -9.17 5.80 7.79
CA VAL A 45 -8.77 5.49 9.17
C VAL A 45 -8.16 6.73 9.83
N LYS A 46 -8.21 6.77 11.15
CA LYS A 46 -7.58 7.81 11.96
C LYS A 46 -6.19 7.33 12.40
N LYS A 47 -5.34 8.27 12.83
CA LYS A 47 -3.96 7.97 13.28
C LYS A 47 -3.90 7.09 14.53
N ASP A 48 -4.98 7.04 15.31
CA ASP A 48 -5.15 6.17 16.46
C ASP A 48 -5.62 4.76 16.09
N ASP A 49 -5.79 4.44 14.79
CA ASP A 49 -5.99 3.06 14.33
C ASP A 49 -4.79 2.22 14.77
N PRO A 50 -4.99 1.13 15.53
CA PRO A 50 -3.89 0.33 16.09
C PRO A 50 -2.86 -0.12 15.04
N ARG A 51 -3.31 -0.39 13.81
CA ARG A 51 -2.42 -0.81 12.71
C ARG A 51 -1.50 0.32 12.28
N LEU A 52 -2.01 1.55 12.21
CA LEU A 52 -1.18 2.72 11.93
C LEU A 52 -0.25 3.06 13.08
N VAL A 53 -0.72 2.93 14.32
CA VAL A 53 0.13 3.15 15.51
C VAL A 53 1.36 2.24 15.48
N TRP A 54 1.19 0.95 15.17
CA TRP A 54 2.31 0.02 15.01
C TRP A 54 3.25 0.42 13.87
N ILE A 55 2.69 0.76 12.70
CA ILE A 55 3.47 1.20 11.54
C ILE A 55 4.27 2.48 11.86
N PHE A 56 3.71 3.44 12.58
CA PHE A 56 4.39 4.68 12.96
C PHE A 56 5.45 4.46 14.03
N GLY A 57 5.26 3.47 14.90
CA GLY A 57 6.30 3.06 15.86
C GLY A 57 7.58 2.61 15.15
N GLU A 58 7.44 1.88 14.04
CA GLU A 58 8.57 1.40 13.23
C GLU A 58 9.09 2.46 12.24
N HIS A 59 8.17 3.26 11.65
CA HIS A 59 8.48 4.28 10.64
C HIS A 59 7.93 5.67 11.04
N PRO A 60 8.59 6.39 11.95
CA PRO A 60 8.07 7.65 12.50
C PRO A 60 7.82 8.75 11.46
N GLY A 61 8.61 8.77 10.38
CA GLY A 61 8.48 9.73 9.28
C GLY A 61 7.13 9.65 8.54
N LEU A 62 6.37 8.55 8.73
CA LEU A 62 5.01 8.42 8.21
C LEU A 62 4.02 9.27 9.01
N ASP A 63 4.19 9.49 10.31
CA ASP A 63 3.19 10.19 11.13
C ASP A 63 2.96 11.64 10.67
N ARG A 64 3.91 12.29 10.01
CA ARG A 64 3.66 13.66 9.46
C ARG A 64 2.56 13.73 8.39
N TRP A 65 2.18 12.59 7.81
CA TRP A 65 1.13 12.52 6.80
C TRP A 65 -0.27 12.46 7.43
N ASN A 66 -1.28 12.88 6.66
CA ASN A 66 -2.66 12.99 7.12
C ASN A 66 -3.63 12.26 6.18
N ARG A 67 -4.93 12.27 6.51
CA ARG A 67 -6.01 11.73 5.68
C ARG A 67 -5.74 10.28 5.27
N TRP A 68 -5.44 9.45 6.27
CA TRP A 68 -5.07 8.07 6.06
C TRP A 68 -6.25 7.24 5.56
N GLN A 69 -5.93 6.34 4.63
CA GLN A 69 -6.78 5.24 4.23
C GLN A 69 -5.97 3.95 4.28
N LEU A 70 -6.62 2.85 4.62
CA LEU A 70 -5.96 1.56 4.83
C LEU A 70 -6.82 0.44 4.25
N ALA A 71 -6.16 -0.54 3.66
CA ALA A 71 -6.70 -1.85 3.38
C ALA A 71 -5.69 -2.88 3.86
N GLU A 72 -6.19 -4.07 4.15
CA GLU A 72 -5.41 -5.18 4.65
C GLU A 72 -5.60 -6.36 3.71
N THR A 73 -4.51 -7.01 3.35
CA THR A 73 -4.52 -8.30 2.65
C THR A 73 -3.98 -9.37 3.60
N GLU A 74 -3.83 -10.59 3.08
CA GLU A 74 -3.26 -11.68 3.85
C GLU A 74 -1.90 -11.32 4.48
N HIS A 75 -1.01 -10.70 3.70
CA HIS A 75 0.39 -10.49 4.12
C HIS A 75 0.80 -9.04 4.33
N VAL A 76 0.04 -8.06 3.81
CA VAL A 76 0.46 -6.64 3.88
C VAL A 76 -0.66 -5.70 4.27
N TYR A 77 -0.28 -4.60 4.90
CA TYR A 77 -1.08 -3.39 4.95
C TYR A 77 -0.80 -2.54 3.71
N ILE A 78 -1.86 -2.06 3.08
CA ILE A 78 -1.79 -1.06 2.00
C ILE A 78 -2.33 0.24 2.55
N ALA A 79 -1.46 1.20 2.80
CA ALA A 79 -1.85 2.48 3.37
C ALA A 79 -1.64 3.61 2.35
N ARG A 80 -2.60 4.53 2.30
CA ARG A 80 -2.53 5.75 1.51
C ARG A 80 -2.67 6.95 2.42
N ALA A 81 -1.84 7.95 2.21
CA ALA A 81 -1.92 9.20 2.94
C ALA A 81 -1.83 10.41 2.01
N GLY A 82 -2.25 11.56 2.51
CA GLY A 82 -2.20 12.84 1.82
C GLY A 82 -1.55 13.93 2.66
N ALA A 83 -0.84 14.81 1.97
CA ALA A 83 -0.44 16.14 2.39
C ALA A 83 -1.09 17.17 1.45
N VAL A 84 -0.89 18.47 1.69
CA VAL A 84 -1.55 19.55 0.93
C VAL A 84 -1.37 19.42 -0.58
N LEU A 85 -0.19 19.00 -1.05
CA LEU A 85 0.14 18.88 -2.48
C LEU A 85 0.67 17.51 -2.89
N LYS A 86 0.75 16.54 -1.97
CA LYS A 86 1.34 15.23 -2.25
C LYS A 86 0.46 14.13 -1.68
N ARG A 87 0.52 12.96 -2.32
CA ARG A 87 -0.08 11.71 -1.84
C ARG A 87 1.02 10.67 -1.77
N MET A 88 0.86 9.76 -0.83
CA MET A 88 1.76 8.65 -0.61
C MET A 88 0.97 7.36 -0.58
N LEU A 89 1.55 6.30 -1.13
CA LEU A 89 1.11 4.91 -1.01
C LEU A 89 2.28 4.14 -0.40
N VAL A 90 2.03 3.48 0.73
CA VAL A 90 3.01 2.64 1.40
C VAL A 90 2.42 1.24 1.58
N VAL A 91 3.22 0.23 1.24
CA VAL A 91 2.89 -1.18 1.42
C VAL A 91 3.80 -1.74 2.48
N VAL A 92 3.22 -2.21 3.57
CA VAL A 92 3.94 -2.63 4.77
C VAL A 92 3.66 -4.10 5.04
N ASP A 93 4.70 -4.88 5.26
CA ASP A 93 4.60 -6.25 5.70
C ASP A 93 3.91 -6.37 7.08
N LYS A 94 2.95 -7.28 7.25
CA LYS A 94 2.19 -7.38 8.51
C LYS A 94 2.99 -8.00 9.66
N GLU A 95 3.96 -8.85 9.37
CA GLU A 95 4.71 -9.58 10.39
C GLU A 95 5.93 -8.80 10.86
N THR A 96 6.65 -8.21 9.91
CA THR A 96 7.93 -7.52 10.15
C THR A 96 7.79 -6.01 10.22
N LEU A 97 6.64 -5.46 9.80
CA LEU A 97 6.43 -4.03 9.60
C LEU A 97 7.41 -3.39 8.60
N ALA A 98 8.14 -4.18 7.80
CA ALA A 98 9.05 -3.67 6.79
C ALA A 98 8.26 -3.04 5.62
N VAL A 99 8.73 -1.90 5.12
CA VAL A 99 8.16 -1.26 3.92
C VAL A 99 8.62 -2.03 2.69
N ARG A 100 7.68 -2.73 2.06
CA ARG A 100 7.90 -3.51 0.82
C ARG A 100 7.85 -2.64 -0.43
N TYR A 101 7.07 -1.56 -0.40
CA TYR A 101 6.94 -0.64 -1.53
C TYR A 101 6.47 0.73 -1.07
N LEU A 102 7.01 1.78 -1.70
CA LEU A 102 6.65 3.17 -1.45
C LEU A 102 6.52 3.92 -2.77
N ALA A 103 5.41 4.64 -2.95
CA ALA A 103 5.19 5.50 -4.09
C ALA A 103 4.56 6.83 -3.69
N THR A 104 4.81 7.86 -4.48
CA THR A 104 4.20 9.18 -4.30
C THR A 104 3.49 9.64 -5.56
N SER A 105 2.56 10.57 -5.41
CA SER A 105 1.85 11.23 -6.50
C SER A 105 1.59 12.69 -6.13
N GLY A 106 1.70 13.60 -7.09
CA GLY A 106 1.52 15.04 -6.91
C GLY A 106 0.90 15.70 -8.15
N PRO A 107 0.75 17.03 -8.14
CA PRO A 107 0.08 17.77 -9.22
C PRO A 107 0.77 17.65 -10.58
N MET A 108 2.09 17.40 -10.62
CA MET A 108 2.87 17.26 -11.86
C MET A 108 3.12 15.79 -12.27
N SER A 109 2.63 14.81 -11.50
CA SER A 109 2.81 13.39 -11.85
C SER A 109 1.61 12.88 -12.65
N SER A 110 1.86 12.15 -13.74
CA SER A 110 0.82 11.44 -14.49
C SER A 110 0.24 10.22 -13.77
N GLY A 111 0.79 9.85 -12.60
CA GLY A 111 0.35 8.69 -11.84
C GLY A 111 1.09 8.57 -10.50
N TRP A 112 1.26 7.32 -10.06
CA TRP A 112 2.11 6.99 -8.92
C TRP A 112 3.54 6.76 -9.39
N THR A 113 4.50 7.36 -8.70
CA THR A 113 5.92 7.21 -8.98
C THR A 113 6.58 6.49 -7.80
N PRO A 114 7.22 5.32 -8.04
CA PRO A 114 8.01 4.65 -7.01
C PRO A 114 9.06 5.60 -6.43
N VAL A 115 9.25 5.55 -5.13
CA VAL A 115 10.32 6.29 -4.45
C VAL A 115 11.60 5.47 -4.51
N ASN A 116 12.75 6.11 -4.77
CA ASN A 116 14.05 5.45 -4.69
C ASN A 116 14.48 5.23 -3.23
N GLU A 117 15.52 4.43 -3.00
CA GLU A 117 15.95 4.04 -1.65
C GLU A 117 16.32 5.23 -0.76
N GLU A 118 17.05 6.21 -1.31
CA GLU A 118 17.48 7.40 -0.57
C GLU A 118 16.29 8.26 -0.12
N ALA A 119 15.35 8.55 -1.02
CA ALA A 119 14.16 9.31 -0.67
C ALA A 119 13.20 8.50 0.21
N GLN A 120 13.20 7.17 0.11
CA GLN A 120 12.44 6.30 1.01
C GLN A 120 12.96 6.44 2.44
N ALA A 121 14.28 6.38 2.66
CA ALA A 121 14.86 6.57 3.99
C ALA A 121 14.47 7.93 4.61
N GLN A 122 14.43 9.01 3.82
CA GLN A 122 13.98 10.34 4.27
C GLN A 122 12.47 10.44 4.48
N LEU A 123 11.69 9.53 3.89
CA LEU A 123 10.24 9.49 4.07
C LEU A 123 9.81 8.72 5.31
N LEU A 124 10.60 7.70 5.71
CA LEU A 124 10.32 6.79 6.81
C LEU A 124 10.92 7.23 8.15
N ASN A 125 11.97 8.05 8.14
CA ASN A 125 12.54 8.72 9.31
C ASN A 125 12.00 10.16 9.48
#